data_AF-A0A6N4H4N3-F1
#
_entry.id   AF-A0A6N4H4N3-F1
#
_cell.length_a   1.000
_cell.length_b   1.000
_cell.length_c   1.000
_cell.angle_alpha   90.00
_cell.angle_beta   90.00
_cell.angle_gamma   90.00
#
_symmetry.space_group_name_H-M   'P 1'
#
loop_
_entity.id
_entity.type
_entity.pdbx_description
1 polymer ?
#
loop_
_entity_poly.entity_id
_entity_poly.type
_entity_poly.pdbx_seq_one_letter_code
_entity_poly.pdbx_strand_id
1 'polypeptide(L)'
;MKLSVVLVAAALVFSSCNCFKKMAKNRDDINLTVTPEILTLNNGIVAADINVTFPVKYFNAKAVIKVTPVIVFDGGEVAGAAKYLQGSKVDENYTVIDKKNGGNFTQHVEFPYDPRMDKCALQLRAEIKCPGGKCKEFTLVNLNTGAIPTKEQAAVLAGNDEAAKAALAKEFGLTVAYGLNTLQKDLKYSDLMAPMANNYKKVTTVVDKTDLLYAINSSVVTKKNEKKANLDAFKADVDAKLQNDRATQNIAVKGYASPDGPVKFNDKLSKSRSESGKKVVAKLLKDSGLDIDAAAYGEDWDGFKELVEKSNIKDKNLILQVLSLYNSPAERESEIKNMSSVFNELKEEVLPELRRSQIVNSTDIQGKTDAEIMAAFRNGQELTVEEYLYAAETLANGAEEQVAILTTASKKYNDARVYNNLGIAQAKAGDKAAALKSFEKAAKMDSSSEITKNLILGNLANGNTAEAKKYAKAADAQAKAAIAAAEGDYKAAAQNLDGYNEAVAQVMSNNLSAAKQAISKDNSADADYLRAVIAAKEGDLKTAEAQLKSAVSKNPKLAQKAANDINLKALNK
;
A
#
# COMPACT_ATOMS: atom_id res chain seq x y z
N MET A 1 3.36 16.21 -32.25
CA MET A 1 4.03 17.28 -33.03
C MET A 1 5.26 16.64 -33.65
N LYS A 2 5.36 16.53 -34.99
CA LYS A 2 6.57 16.00 -35.64
C LYS A 2 7.66 17.07 -35.51
N LEU A 3 8.39 17.07 -34.38
CA LEU A 3 9.60 17.87 -34.28
C LEU A 3 10.68 17.14 -35.07
N SER A 4 10.73 17.44 -36.37
CA SER A 4 11.93 17.18 -37.17
C SER A 4 13.10 17.83 -36.44
N VAL A 5 14.06 17.03 -35.97
CA VAL A 5 15.32 17.54 -35.44
C VAL A 5 16.03 18.23 -36.60
N VAL A 6 15.77 19.53 -36.78
CA VAL A 6 16.45 20.37 -37.76
C VAL A 6 17.84 20.67 -37.18
N LEU A 7 18.81 19.84 -37.56
CA LEU A 7 20.22 20.11 -37.32
C LEU A 7 20.67 21.22 -38.29
N VAL A 8 21.01 22.39 -37.75
CA VAL A 8 21.62 23.48 -38.51
C VAL A 8 22.99 23.02 -39.00
N ALA A 9 23.14 22.88 -40.32
CA ALA A 9 24.39 22.46 -40.96
C ALA A 9 25.42 23.59 -40.96
N ALA A 10 26.41 23.53 -40.07
CA ALA A 10 27.66 24.24 -40.26
C ALA A 10 28.44 23.57 -41.41
N ALA A 11 28.99 24.37 -42.33
CA ALA A 11 29.71 23.87 -43.51
C ALA A 11 30.88 22.96 -43.11
N LEU A 12 30.86 21.70 -43.58
CA LEU A 12 31.85 20.68 -43.19
C LEU A 12 32.58 20.05 -44.37
N VAL A 13 33.88 19.86 -44.12
CA VAL A 13 34.89 19.22 -44.95
C VAL A 13 34.53 17.75 -45.18
N PHE A 14 34.44 17.34 -46.44
CA PHE A 14 33.97 16.00 -46.83
C PHE A 14 34.91 14.88 -46.38
N SER A 15 34.35 13.79 -45.82
CA SER A 15 35.07 12.56 -45.46
C SER A 15 35.98 12.08 -46.59
N SER A 16 37.26 11.81 -46.31
CA SER A 16 38.21 11.23 -47.29
C SER A 16 37.93 9.76 -47.66
N CYS A 17 36.77 9.24 -47.24
CA CYS A 17 36.23 7.96 -47.62
C CYS A 17 35.21 8.12 -48.75
N ASN A 18 35.61 7.78 -49.98
CA ASN A 18 34.82 7.99 -51.19
C ASN A 18 33.40 7.39 -51.12
N CYS A 19 33.23 6.27 -50.40
CA CYS A 19 31.95 5.58 -50.28
C CYS A 19 30.91 6.39 -49.49
N PHE A 20 31.36 7.15 -48.50
CA PHE A 20 30.50 7.86 -47.55
C PHE A 20 30.35 9.35 -47.86
N LYS A 21 31.14 9.90 -48.79
CA LYS A 21 31.07 11.32 -49.18
C LYS A 21 29.66 11.78 -49.58
N LYS A 22 28.89 10.94 -50.28
CA LYS A 22 27.49 11.24 -50.64
C LYS A 22 26.53 11.03 -49.46
N MET A 23 26.74 9.98 -48.67
CA MET A 23 25.93 9.68 -47.49
C MET A 23 26.03 10.78 -46.42
N ALA A 24 27.25 11.29 -46.19
CA ALA A 24 27.51 12.39 -45.26
C ALA A 24 26.84 13.71 -45.71
N LYS A 25 26.87 14.02 -47.02
CA LYS A 25 26.18 15.20 -47.59
C LYS A 25 24.67 15.16 -47.41
N ASN A 26 24.10 13.97 -47.45
CA ASN A 26 22.66 13.72 -47.51
C ASN A 26 22.13 13.14 -46.19
N ARG A 27 22.89 13.24 -45.10
CA ARG A 27 22.55 12.60 -43.82
C ARG A 27 21.17 13.00 -43.29
N ASP A 28 20.74 14.23 -43.59
CA ASP A 28 19.47 14.78 -43.16
C ASP A 28 18.28 14.13 -43.93
N ASP A 29 18.56 13.37 -44.99
CA ASP A 29 17.57 12.55 -45.70
C ASP A 29 17.21 11.26 -44.91
N ILE A 30 18.01 10.86 -43.90
CA ILE A 30 17.69 9.71 -43.04
C ILE A 30 16.55 10.10 -42.10
N ASN A 31 15.50 9.27 -42.06
CA ASN A 31 14.49 9.39 -41.02
C ASN A 31 14.87 8.50 -39.82
N LEU A 32 15.18 9.14 -38.70
CA LEU A 32 15.56 8.49 -37.45
C LEU A 32 14.55 8.89 -36.36
N THR A 33 13.92 7.90 -35.75
CA THR A 33 13.00 8.11 -34.61
C THR A 33 13.37 7.21 -33.45
N VAL A 34 13.15 7.71 -32.24
CA VAL A 34 13.31 6.94 -31.00
C VAL A 34 12.04 7.05 -30.18
N THR A 35 11.55 5.89 -29.75
CA THR A 35 10.35 5.81 -28.92
C THR A 35 10.70 5.14 -27.59
N PRO A 36 10.49 5.79 -26.43
CA PRO A 36 10.08 7.19 -26.26
C PRO A 36 11.26 8.18 -26.45
N GLU A 37 10.97 9.43 -26.86
CA GLU A 37 11.99 10.50 -27.00
C GLU A 37 12.56 10.97 -25.66
N ILE A 38 11.74 10.88 -24.60
CA ILE A 38 12.16 10.99 -23.20
C ILE A 38 12.10 9.57 -22.65
N LEU A 39 13.25 9.05 -22.26
CA LEU A 39 13.36 7.67 -21.80
C LEU A 39 12.49 7.44 -20.56
N THR A 40 12.03 6.22 -20.35
CA THR A 40 11.23 5.85 -19.17
C THR A 40 11.89 4.71 -18.42
N LEU A 41 11.92 4.83 -17.10
CA LEU A 41 12.30 3.74 -16.21
C LEU A 41 11.09 2.83 -15.99
N ASN A 42 11.23 1.56 -16.31
CA ASN A 42 10.23 0.54 -16.02
C ASN A 42 10.95 -0.70 -15.48
N ASN A 43 10.56 -1.18 -14.30
CA ASN A 43 11.10 -2.40 -13.69
C ASN A 43 12.65 -2.43 -13.60
N GLY A 44 13.28 -1.29 -13.29
CA GLY A 44 14.76 -1.21 -13.22
C GLY A 44 15.45 -1.23 -14.58
N ILE A 45 14.72 -1.05 -15.68
CA ILE A 45 15.23 -1.05 -17.05
C ILE A 45 14.86 0.28 -17.71
N VAL A 46 15.83 0.85 -18.44
CA VAL A 46 15.62 1.96 -19.37
C VAL A 46 15.59 1.38 -20.78
N ALA A 47 14.45 1.44 -21.43
CA ALA A 47 14.25 0.85 -22.76
C ALA A 47 13.89 1.90 -23.81
N ALA A 48 14.26 1.64 -25.07
CA ALA A 48 13.87 2.45 -26.21
C ALA A 48 13.86 1.63 -27.51
N ASP A 49 13.01 2.02 -28.44
CA ASP A 49 12.98 1.51 -29.80
C ASP A 49 13.56 2.54 -30.77
N ILE A 50 14.68 2.18 -31.38
CA ILE A 50 15.35 2.99 -32.40
C ILE A 50 14.88 2.52 -33.77
N ASN A 51 14.33 3.43 -34.57
CA ASN A 51 13.88 3.16 -35.93
C ASN A 51 14.64 4.06 -36.91
N VAL A 52 15.26 3.45 -37.92
CA VAL A 52 16.02 4.18 -38.94
C VAL A 52 15.53 3.77 -40.32
N THR A 53 15.17 4.75 -41.13
CA THR A 53 14.78 4.57 -42.52
C THR A 53 15.77 5.29 -43.42
N PHE A 54 16.41 4.52 -44.31
CA PHE A 54 17.32 5.00 -45.33
C PHE A 54 16.56 5.18 -46.65
N PRO A 55 16.61 6.37 -47.28
CA PRO A 55 15.93 6.60 -48.54
C PRO A 55 16.63 5.87 -49.70
N VAL A 56 15.92 5.75 -50.81
CA VAL A 56 16.48 5.26 -52.07
C VAL A 56 17.71 6.08 -52.45
N LYS A 57 18.69 5.43 -53.07
CA LYS A 57 19.97 5.98 -53.55
C LYS A 57 20.93 6.48 -52.45
N TYR A 58 20.55 6.41 -51.16
CA TYR A 58 21.37 6.85 -50.04
C TYR A 58 22.56 5.92 -49.78
N PHE A 59 22.29 4.66 -49.44
CA PHE A 59 23.31 3.73 -48.94
C PHE A 59 24.26 3.26 -50.06
N ASN A 60 25.57 3.31 -49.83
CA ASN A 60 26.55 2.89 -50.82
C ASN A 60 26.62 1.36 -50.89
N ALA A 61 26.56 0.79 -52.08
CA ALA A 61 26.57 -0.66 -52.28
C ALA A 61 27.82 -1.37 -51.71
N LYS A 62 28.95 -0.69 -51.50
CA LYS A 62 30.18 -1.28 -50.93
C LYS A 62 30.46 -0.87 -49.48
N ALA A 63 29.57 -0.11 -48.85
CA ALA A 63 29.77 0.40 -47.50
C ALA A 63 29.29 -0.60 -46.44
N VAL A 64 29.94 -0.57 -45.28
CA VAL A 64 29.46 -1.21 -44.04
C VAL A 64 29.39 -0.13 -42.96
N ILE A 65 28.30 -0.13 -42.19
CA ILE A 65 28.11 0.73 -41.02
C ILE A 65 27.83 -0.17 -39.82
N LYS A 66 28.58 0.04 -38.74
CA LYS A 66 28.29 -0.51 -37.42
C LYS A 66 27.73 0.61 -36.56
N VAL A 67 26.49 0.47 -36.08
CA VAL A 67 25.83 1.43 -35.20
C VAL A 67 25.74 0.82 -33.80
N THR A 68 26.24 1.54 -32.80
CA THR A 68 26.19 1.12 -31.39
C THR A 68 25.36 2.15 -30.61
N PRO A 69 24.20 1.76 -30.06
CA PRO A 69 23.47 2.58 -29.12
C PRO A 69 24.20 2.61 -27.78
N VAL A 70 24.35 3.78 -27.18
CA VAL A 70 25.07 3.99 -25.92
C VAL A 70 24.25 4.92 -25.04
N ILE A 71 23.87 4.45 -23.85
CA ILE A 71 23.30 5.35 -22.83
C ILE A 71 24.45 6.02 -22.09
N VAL A 72 24.43 7.35 -22.06
CA VAL A 72 25.51 8.17 -21.49
C VAL A 72 24.97 8.97 -20.33
N PHE A 73 25.69 9.00 -19.23
CA PHE A 73 25.32 9.71 -18.00
C PHE A 73 26.57 10.29 -17.34
N ASP A 74 26.41 10.97 -16.21
CA ASP A 74 27.57 11.53 -15.51
C ASP A 74 28.45 10.43 -14.89
N GLY A 75 29.76 10.50 -15.11
CA GLY A 75 30.72 9.51 -14.65
C GLY A 75 30.64 8.12 -15.32
N GLY A 76 29.93 7.96 -16.45
CA GLY A 76 29.92 6.68 -17.16
C GLY A 76 29.01 6.58 -18.38
N GLU A 77 29.08 5.43 -19.04
CA GLU A 77 28.24 5.04 -20.16
C GLU A 77 28.08 3.52 -20.23
N VAL A 78 26.99 3.06 -20.84
CA VAL A 78 26.75 1.64 -21.10
C VAL A 78 26.42 1.47 -22.59
N ALA A 79 27.18 0.63 -23.28
CA ALA A 79 26.95 0.30 -24.67
C ALA A 79 25.96 -0.85 -24.81
N GLY A 80 24.99 -0.70 -25.72
CA GLY A 80 24.09 -1.77 -26.12
C GLY A 80 24.69 -2.60 -27.25
N ALA A 81 23.92 -3.59 -27.72
CA ALA A 81 24.34 -4.43 -28.84
C ALA A 81 24.53 -3.61 -30.13
N ALA A 82 25.65 -3.81 -30.83
CA ALA A 82 25.90 -3.14 -32.09
C ALA A 82 25.08 -3.77 -33.24
N LYS A 83 24.49 -2.92 -34.09
CA LYS A 83 23.83 -3.32 -35.33
C LYS A 83 24.74 -3.07 -36.52
N TYR A 84 24.92 -4.09 -37.35
CA TYR A 84 25.72 -4.00 -38.58
C TYR A 84 24.81 -3.91 -39.79
N LEU A 85 25.10 -2.95 -40.66
CA LEU A 85 24.40 -2.68 -41.91
C LEU A 85 25.40 -2.74 -43.07
N GLN A 86 25.00 -3.29 -44.20
CA GLN A 86 25.86 -3.40 -45.38
C GLN A 86 25.14 -3.01 -46.67
N GLY A 87 25.92 -2.57 -47.66
CA GLY A 87 25.43 -2.36 -49.02
C GLY A 87 25.33 -3.68 -49.80
N SER A 88 24.58 -3.66 -50.89
CA SER A 88 24.27 -4.85 -51.71
C SER A 88 25.44 -5.49 -52.47
N LYS A 89 26.65 -4.94 -52.40
CA LYS A 89 27.89 -5.50 -52.98
C LYS A 89 28.95 -5.82 -51.93
N VAL A 90 28.55 -5.88 -50.66
CA VAL A 90 29.38 -6.39 -49.57
C VAL A 90 29.05 -7.86 -49.36
N ASP A 91 30.06 -8.71 -49.29
CA ASP A 91 29.94 -10.17 -49.10
C ASP A 91 30.15 -10.54 -47.62
N GLU A 92 29.32 -9.94 -46.77
CA GLU A 92 29.25 -10.21 -45.33
C GLU A 92 27.80 -10.62 -44.99
N ASN A 93 27.54 -11.09 -43.77
CA ASN A 93 26.20 -11.53 -43.35
C ASN A 93 25.46 -10.50 -42.46
N TYR A 94 25.57 -9.21 -42.80
CA TYR A 94 24.90 -8.12 -42.09
C TYR A 94 23.57 -7.72 -42.75
N THR A 95 22.80 -6.86 -42.08
CA THR A 95 21.53 -6.37 -42.63
C THR A 95 21.76 -5.53 -43.89
N VAL A 96 21.25 -5.99 -45.04
CA VAL A 96 21.44 -5.30 -46.32
C VAL A 96 20.52 -4.09 -46.43
N ILE A 97 21.09 -2.91 -46.73
CA ILE A 97 20.35 -1.71 -47.12
C ILE A 97 20.59 -1.49 -48.62
N ASP A 98 19.57 -1.75 -49.44
CA ASP A 98 19.71 -1.68 -50.89
C ASP A 98 19.73 -0.23 -51.39
N LYS A 99 20.63 0.05 -52.33
CA LYS A 99 20.75 1.39 -52.88
C LYS A 99 19.55 1.78 -53.75
N LYS A 100 18.88 0.85 -54.43
CA LYS A 100 17.74 1.18 -55.30
C LYS A 100 16.45 1.32 -54.49
N ASN A 101 16.26 0.45 -53.52
CA ASN A 101 15.01 0.34 -52.77
C ASN A 101 15.04 1.05 -51.41
N GLY A 102 16.21 1.49 -50.94
CA GLY A 102 16.38 1.97 -49.57
C GLY A 102 16.34 0.81 -48.57
N GLY A 103 16.03 1.13 -47.32
CA GLY A 103 15.84 0.10 -46.30
C GLY A 103 15.47 0.69 -44.95
N ASN A 104 15.02 -0.16 -44.05
CA ASN A 104 14.76 0.20 -42.66
C ASN A 104 15.45 -0.78 -41.72
N PHE A 105 15.73 -0.33 -40.51
CA PHE A 105 15.95 -1.24 -39.39
C PHE A 105 15.31 -0.68 -38.13
N THR A 106 14.88 -1.61 -37.28
CA THR A 106 14.43 -1.33 -35.92
C THR A 106 15.35 -2.06 -34.96
N GLN A 107 15.68 -1.41 -33.85
CA GLN A 107 16.44 -2.00 -32.76
C GLN A 107 15.82 -1.61 -31.43
N HIS A 108 15.34 -2.62 -30.70
CA HIS A 108 15.00 -2.49 -29.30
C HIS A 108 16.29 -2.50 -28.47
N VAL A 109 16.41 -1.60 -27.51
CA VAL A 109 17.54 -1.52 -26.57
C VAL A 109 17.03 -1.45 -25.15
N GLU A 110 17.73 -2.16 -24.26
CA GLU A 110 17.47 -2.18 -22.83
C GLU A 110 18.77 -1.95 -22.08
N PHE A 111 18.72 -1.07 -21.09
CA PHE A 111 19.85 -0.77 -20.21
C PHE A 111 19.42 -0.96 -18.76
N PRO A 112 20.15 -1.75 -17.95
CA PRO A 112 19.93 -1.80 -16.51
C PRO A 112 20.06 -0.40 -15.92
N TYR A 113 19.11 -0.02 -15.08
CA TYR A 113 19.07 1.30 -14.49
C TYR A 113 20.22 1.49 -13.47
N ASP A 114 20.93 2.59 -13.62
CA ASP A 114 21.88 3.11 -12.64
C ASP A 114 21.35 4.45 -12.11
N PRO A 115 21.41 4.74 -10.78
CA PRO A 115 20.96 6.02 -10.23
C PRO A 115 21.49 7.27 -10.94
N ARG A 116 22.71 7.21 -11.51
CA ARG A 116 23.31 8.31 -12.27
C ARG A 116 22.59 8.59 -13.59
N MET A 117 21.78 7.64 -14.10
CA MET A 117 20.98 7.79 -15.31
C MET A 117 19.79 8.74 -15.17
N ASP A 118 19.51 9.27 -13.96
CA ASP A 118 18.53 10.36 -13.80
C ASP A 118 18.82 11.54 -14.74
N LYS A 119 20.10 11.73 -15.08
CA LYS A 119 20.55 12.61 -16.17
C LYS A 119 21.29 11.82 -17.22
N CYS A 120 20.54 11.11 -18.07
CA CYS A 120 21.13 10.40 -19.20
C CYS A 120 20.73 10.97 -20.57
N ALA A 121 21.42 10.50 -21.59
CA ALA A 121 21.02 10.64 -22.99
C ALA A 121 21.31 9.35 -23.72
N LEU A 122 20.45 8.97 -24.67
CA LEU A 122 20.74 7.87 -25.59
C LEU A 122 21.47 8.45 -26.79
N GLN A 123 22.67 7.95 -27.06
CA GLN A 123 23.46 8.29 -28.23
C GLN A 123 23.55 7.11 -29.19
N LEU A 124 23.57 7.39 -30.49
CA LEU A 124 24.06 6.45 -31.49
C LEU A 124 25.52 6.79 -31.80
N ARG A 125 26.37 5.78 -31.85
CA ARG A 125 27.75 5.88 -32.33
C ARG A 125 27.90 5.04 -33.57
N ALA A 126 28.63 5.53 -34.57
CA ALA A 126 28.81 4.79 -35.81
C ALA A 126 30.29 4.61 -36.15
N GLU A 127 30.61 3.42 -36.63
CA GLU A 127 31.88 3.11 -37.28
C GLU A 127 31.60 2.71 -38.74
N ILE A 128 32.41 3.20 -39.66
CA ILE A 128 32.23 3.02 -41.09
C ILE A 128 33.40 2.24 -41.70
N LYS A 129 33.11 1.37 -42.66
CA LYS A 129 34.13 0.59 -43.40
C LYS A 129 33.79 0.58 -44.90
N CYS A 130 34.80 0.71 -45.76
CA CYS A 130 34.68 0.54 -47.20
C CYS A 130 35.99 0.02 -47.81
N PRO A 131 35.99 -0.66 -48.99
CA PRO A 131 37.22 -1.25 -49.56
C PRO A 131 38.36 -0.27 -49.91
N GLY A 132 38.16 1.05 -49.85
CA GLY A 132 39.18 2.03 -50.22
C GLY A 132 39.10 3.32 -49.41
N GLY A 133 40.22 4.07 -49.37
CA GLY A 133 40.37 5.30 -48.60
C GLY A 133 40.84 5.07 -47.17
N LYS A 134 40.58 6.05 -46.29
CA LYS A 134 41.02 6.02 -44.87
C LYS A 134 40.17 5.12 -43.95
N CYS A 135 39.15 4.43 -44.48
CA CYS A 135 38.22 3.56 -43.72
C CYS A 135 38.21 2.14 -44.27
N LYS A 136 39.40 1.58 -44.55
CA LYS A 136 39.54 0.15 -44.88
C LYS A 136 39.15 -0.75 -43.70
N GLU A 137 39.32 -0.23 -42.50
CA GLU A 137 38.86 -0.80 -41.23
C GLU A 137 37.74 0.06 -40.65
N PHE A 138 37.04 -0.47 -39.65
CA PHE A 138 35.99 0.27 -38.95
C PHE A 138 36.57 1.54 -38.34
N THR A 139 36.13 2.67 -38.87
CA THR A 139 36.59 3.99 -38.46
C THR A 139 35.43 4.74 -37.85
N LEU A 140 35.57 5.23 -36.61
CA LEU A 140 34.57 6.06 -35.96
C LEU A 140 34.21 7.25 -36.87
N VAL A 141 32.93 7.63 -36.93
CA VAL A 141 32.47 8.82 -37.63
C VAL A 141 31.69 9.70 -36.67
N ASN A 142 31.94 11.01 -36.74
CA ASN A 142 31.18 11.98 -35.99
C ASN A 142 29.81 12.12 -36.67
N LEU A 143 28.76 11.58 -36.07
CA LEU A 143 27.42 11.60 -36.67
C LEU A 143 26.81 13.00 -36.69
N ASN A 144 27.25 13.90 -35.80
CA ASN A 144 26.84 15.31 -35.77
C ASN A 144 27.42 16.12 -36.92
N THR A 145 28.42 15.61 -37.66
CA THR A 145 29.09 16.33 -38.76
C THR A 145 29.30 15.51 -40.04
N GLY A 146 29.24 14.18 -39.96
CA GLY A 146 29.66 13.26 -41.02
C GLY A 146 31.17 13.16 -41.24
N ALA A 147 31.99 13.78 -40.38
CA ALA A 147 33.44 13.78 -40.50
C ALA A 147 34.07 12.53 -39.84
N ILE A 148 35.18 12.07 -40.40
CA ILE A 148 36.07 11.11 -39.73
C ILE A 148 37.03 11.87 -38.80
N PRO A 149 37.65 11.20 -37.79
CA PRO A 149 38.61 11.82 -36.91
C PRO A 149 39.74 12.54 -37.66
N THR A 150 40.15 13.71 -37.17
CA THR A 150 41.42 14.34 -37.59
C THR A 150 42.61 13.47 -37.20
N LYS A 151 43.82 13.86 -37.62
CA LYS A 151 45.04 13.11 -37.26
C LYS A 151 45.25 13.08 -35.74
N GLU A 152 44.99 14.19 -35.07
CA GLU A 152 45.10 14.37 -33.63
C GLU A 152 44.04 13.54 -32.90
N GLN A 153 42.78 13.61 -33.35
CA GLN A 153 41.68 12.82 -32.78
C GLN A 153 41.88 11.32 -32.98
N ALA A 154 42.41 10.90 -34.14
CA ALA A 154 42.76 9.50 -34.39
C ALA A 154 43.86 9.00 -33.44
N ALA A 155 44.84 9.86 -33.11
CA ALA A 155 45.87 9.53 -32.13
C ALA A 155 45.28 9.38 -30.71
N VAL A 156 44.29 10.20 -30.33
CA VAL A 156 43.56 10.04 -29.06
C VAL A 156 42.82 8.70 -29.02
N LEU A 157 42.09 8.36 -30.08
CA LEU A 157 41.35 7.08 -30.18
C LEU A 157 42.28 5.86 -30.11
N ALA A 158 43.50 5.97 -30.62
CA ALA A 158 44.51 4.91 -30.61
C ALA A 158 45.39 4.88 -29.35
N GLY A 159 45.31 5.87 -28.47
CA GLY A 159 46.12 5.98 -27.24
C GLY A 159 45.71 4.98 -26.15
N ASN A 160 46.18 5.18 -24.92
CA ASN A 160 45.84 4.35 -23.76
C ASN A 160 44.95 5.05 -22.72
N ASP A 161 44.62 6.32 -22.95
CA ASP A 161 43.73 7.10 -22.07
C ASP A 161 42.27 6.80 -22.41
N GLU A 162 41.66 5.88 -21.68
CA GLU A 162 40.27 5.47 -21.87
C GLU A 162 39.28 6.62 -21.62
N ALA A 163 39.59 7.56 -20.73
CA ALA A 163 38.72 8.72 -20.48
C ALA A 163 38.71 9.68 -21.67
N ALA A 164 39.90 9.95 -22.24
CA ALA A 164 40.01 10.78 -23.45
C ALA A 164 39.33 10.12 -24.66
N LYS A 165 39.45 8.79 -24.81
CA LYS A 165 38.73 8.04 -25.86
C LYS A 165 37.21 8.15 -25.70
N ALA A 166 36.69 7.89 -24.49
CA ALA A 166 35.27 7.95 -24.22
C ALA A 166 34.71 9.36 -24.43
N ALA A 167 35.44 10.40 -23.99
CA ALA A 167 35.06 11.80 -24.20
C ALA A 167 34.95 12.14 -25.69
N LEU A 168 35.94 11.75 -26.50
CA LEU A 168 35.92 11.97 -27.94
C LEU A 168 34.83 11.15 -28.65
N ALA A 169 34.63 9.89 -28.26
CA ALA A 169 33.56 9.05 -28.79
C ALA A 169 32.15 9.61 -28.47
N LYS A 170 31.98 10.21 -27.29
CA LYS A 170 30.75 10.90 -26.88
C LYS A 170 30.47 12.15 -27.71
N GLU A 171 31.51 12.92 -28.08
CA GLU A 171 31.38 14.07 -29.00
C GLU A 171 30.94 13.64 -30.41
N PHE A 172 31.39 12.45 -30.83
CA PHE A 172 31.08 11.90 -32.14
C PHE A 172 29.69 11.25 -32.20
N GLY A 173 29.09 10.94 -31.05
CA GLY A 173 27.77 10.34 -30.94
C GLY A 173 26.64 11.31 -31.26
N LEU A 174 25.63 10.84 -32.00
CA LEU A 174 24.38 11.58 -32.22
C LEU A 174 23.42 11.31 -31.06
N THR A 175 22.97 12.34 -30.37
CA THR A 175 21.98 12.19 -29.30
C THR A 175 20.58 12.05 -29.89
N VAL A 176 19.89 10.98 -29.51
CA VAL A 176 18.59 10.58 -30.09
C VAL A 176 17.46 10.50 -29.06
N ALA A 177 17.78 10.47 -27.76
CA ALA A 177 16.83 10.67 -26.67
C ALA A 177 17.49 11.52 -25.57
N TYR A 178 16.72 12.44 -25.00
CA TYR A 178 17.25 13.48 -24.13
C TYR A 178 16.61 13.36 -22.75
N GLY A 179 17.25 12.67 -21.81
CA GLY A 179 16.80 12.55 -20.43
C GLY A 179 15.97 11.30 -20.13
N LEU A 180 15.79 11.06 -18.83
CA LEU A 180 14.98 10.00 -18.25
C LEU A 180 13.83 10.62 -17.47
N ASN A 181 12.62 10.18 -17.72
CA ASN A 181 11.46 10.52 -16.91
C ASN A 181 11.52 9.75 -15.58
N THR A 182 11.66 10.49 -14.48
CA THR A 182 11.83 9.95 -13.12
C THR A 182 10.57 9.99 -12.27
N LEU A 183 9.42 10.43 -12.82
CA LEU A 183 8.16 10.56 -12.07
C LEU A 183 7.68 9.26 -11.41
N GLN A 184 8.07 8.10 -11.93
CA GLN A 184 7.78 6.81 -11.26
C GLN A 184 8.29 6.80 -9.81
N LYS A 185 9.42 7.47 -9.53
CA LYS A 185 10.00 7.57 -8.18
C LYS A 185 9.18 8.42 -7.23
N ASP A 186 8.23 9.20 -7.75
CA ASP A 186 7.34 10.02 -6.94
C ASP A 186 6.15 9.24 -6.37
N LEU A 187 5.95 7.98 -6.78
CA LEU A 187 4.95 7.11 -6.17
C LEU A 187 5.21 6.96 -4.68
N LYS A 188 4.23 7.37 -3.88
CA LYS A 188 4.26 7.32 -2.41
C LYS A 188 3.69 6.00 -1.93
N TYR A 189 4.52 4.96 -1.94
CA TYR A 189 4.11 3.64 -1.46
C TYR A 189 3.69 3.62 0.02
N SER A 190 4.24 4.50 0.86
CA SER A 190 3.87 4.63 2.27
C SER A 190 2.40 5.00 2.47
N ASP A 191 1.84 5.78 1.55
CA ASP A 191 0.47 6.30 1.66
C ASP A 191 -0.57 5.22 1.35
N LEU A 192 -0.14 4.13 0.69
CA LEU A 192 -0.96 2.96 0.39
C LEU A 192 -0.91 1.91 1.51
N MET A 193 -0.02 2.05 2.50
CA MET A 193 0.18 1.03 3.53
C MET A 193 -0.97 1.00 4.54
N ALA A 194 -1.35 -0.20 4.95
CA ALA A 194 -2.50 -0.45 5.83
C ALA A 194 -2.06 -0.81 7.26
N PRO A 195 -2.41 -0.01 8.28
CA PRO A 195 -2.13 -0.36 9.67
C PRO A 195 -3.02 -1.52 10.14
N MET A 196 -2.55 -2.25 11.14
CA MET A 196 -3.37 -3.20 11.90
C MET A 196 -3.92 -2.53 13.15
N ALA A 197 -5.15 -2.88 13.53
CA ALA A 197 -5.87 -2.24 14.62
C ALA A 197 -5.15 -2.37 15.98
N ASN A 198 -5.12 -1.27 16.73
CA ASN A 198 -4.58 -1.25 18.09
C ASN A 198 -5.45 -2.02 19.11
N ASN A 199 -6.75 -2.14 18.87
CA ASN A 199 -7.75 -2.79 19.74
C ASN A 199 -7.81 -2.26 21.18
N TYR A 200 -7.23 -1.08 21.44
CA TYR A 200 -7.28 -0.44 22.75
C TYR A 200 -8.69 0.07 23.03
N LYS A 201 -9.19 -0.25 24.23
CA LYS A 201 -10.48 0.23 24.72
C LYS A 201 -10.24 1.09 25.94
N LYS A 202 -10.70 2.34 25.88
CA LYS A 202 -10.68 3.26 27.05
C LYS A 202 -11.57 2.75 28.19
N VAL A 203 -12.62 2.00 27.86
CA VAL A 203 -13.49 1.33 28.83
C VAL A 203 -13.72 -0.11 28.39
N THR A 204 -13.49 -1.05 29.30
CA THR A 204 -13.85 -2.45 29.11
C THR A 204 -14.89 -2.85 30.14
N THR A 205 -16.06 -3.29 29.68
CA THR A 205 -17.11 -3.82 30.56
C THR A 205 -16.93 -5.32 30.75
N VAL A 206 -16.79 -5.75 32.00
CA VAL A 206 -16.83 -7.15 32.42
C VAL A 206 -18.18 -7.40 33.08
N VAL A 207 -18.84 -8.50 32.76
CA VAL A 207 -20.16 -8.83 33.30
C VAL A 207 -20.12 -10.17 34.01
N ASP A 208 -20.35 -10.14 35.33
CA ASP A 208 -20.47 -11.32 36.17
C ASP A 208 -21.92 -11.56 36.56
N LYS A 209 -22.34 -12.82 36.52
CA LYS A 209 -23.73 -13.21 36.73
C LYS A 209 -23.83 -14.38 37.70
N THR A 210 -24.86 -14.35 38.55
CA THR A 210 -25.29 -15.52 39.30
C THR A 210 -26.81 -15.56 39.43
N ASP A 211 -27.38 -16.75 39.51
CA ASP A 211 -28.83 -16.95 39.55
C ASP A 211 -29.28 -17.38 40.95
N LEU A 212 -30.20 -16.60 41.53
CA LEU A 212 -30.91 -16.97 42.75
C LEU A 212 -32.21 -17.69 42.39
N LEU A 213 -32.21 -19.02 42.52
CA LEU A 213 -33.36 -19.86 42.17
C LEU A 213 -34.44 -19.91 43.26
N TYR A 214 -35.70 -20.02 42.86
CA TYR A 214 -36.89 -20.04 43.71
C TYR A 214 -37.71 -21.33 43.53
N ALA A 215 -38.51 -21.64 44.55
CA ALA A 215 -39.57 -22.63 44.41
C ALA A 215 -40.67 -22.11 43.45
N ILE A 216 -41.45 -23.06 42.90
CA ILE A 216 -42.61 -22.74 42.06
C ILE A 216 -43.56 -21.77 42.78
N ASN A 217 -44.07 -20.77 42.07
CA ASN A 217 -45.00 -19.76 42.57
C ASN A 217 -44.53 -18.97 43.81
N SER A 218 -43.23 -18.99 44.12
CA SER A 218 -42.65 -18.31 45.29
C SER A 218 -41.64 -17.24 44.89
N SER A 219 -41.63 -16.16 45.67
CA SER A 219 -40.59 -15.11 45.69
C SER A 219 -39.80 -15.11 47.00
N VAL A 220 -40.03 -16.08 47.89
CA VAL A 220 -39.35 -16.17 49.19
C VAL A 220 -37.98 -16.80 49.00
N VAL A 221 -36.94 -16.07 49.44
CA VAL A 221 -35.58 -16.58 49.47
C VAL A 221 -35.32 -17.31 50.79
N THR A 222 -34.82 -18.54 50.71
CA THR A 222 -34.37 -19.32 51.87
C THR A 222 -32.84 -19.40 51.90
N LYS A 223 -32.28 -19.76 53.06
CA LYS A 223 -30.82 -20.02 53.18
C LYS A 223 -30.31 -21.07 52.20
N LYS A 224 -31.14 -22.03 51.80
CA LYS A 224 -30.79 -23.05 50.80
C LYS A 224 -30.67 -22.43 49.40
N ASN A 225 -31.51 -21.44 49.07
CA ASN A 225 -31.43 -20.72 47.80
C ASN A 225 -30.13 -19.91 47.73
N GLU A 226 -29.80 -19.17 48.80
CA GLU A 226 -28.57 -18.36 48.88
C GLU A 226 -27.30 -19.21 48.69
N LYS A 227 -27.20 -20.35 49.39
CA LYS A 227 -26.04 -21.27 49.25
C LYS A 227 -25.90 -21.82 47.83
N LYS A 228 -27.00 -22.16 47.16
CA LYS A 228 -26.98 -22.69 45.79
C LYS A 228 -26.55 -21.64 44.76
N ALA A 229 -26.84 -20.36 45.01
CA ALA A 229 -26.48 -19.25 44.14
C ALA A 229 -25.02 -18.81 44.28
N ASN A 230 -24.21 -19.47 45.11
CA ASN A 230 -22.80 -19.16 45.35
C ASN A 230 -22.54 -17.66 45.59
N LEU A 231 -23.40 -17.03 46.40
CA LEU A 231 -23.36 -15.58 46.64
C LEU A 231 -22.04 -15.14 47.30
N ASP A 232 -21.35 -16.03 48.01
CA ASP A 232 -20.05 -15.75 48.60
C ASP A 232 -18.97 -15.49 47.52
N ALA A 233 -18.96 -16.26 46.44
CA ALA A 233 -18.05 -16.03 45.31
C ALA A 233 -18.39 -14.73 44.57
N PHE A 234 -19.69 -14.46 44.36
CA PHE A 234 -20.13 -13.20 43.77
C PHE A 234 -19.71 -12.00 44.63
N LYS A 235 -19.87 -12.08 45.95
CA LYS A 235 -19.42 -11.04 46.87
C LYS A 235 -17.91 -10.84 46.81
N ALA A 236 -17.13 -11.92 46.81
CA ALA A 236 -15.68 -11.84 46.74
C ALA A 236 -15.19 -11.14 45.45
N ASP A 237 -15.83 -11.44 44.31
CA ASP A 237 -15.56 -10.74 43.05
C ASP A 237 -15.87 -9.23 43.12
N VAL A 238 -17.05 -8.88 43.65
CA VAL A 238 -17.44 -7.47 43.85
C VAL A 238 -16.44 -6.74 44.76
N ASP A 239 -16.09 -7.36 45.90
CA ASP A 239 -15.15 -6.79 46.87
C ASP A 239 -13.75 -6.57 46.25
N ALA A 240 -13.27 -7.53 45.45
CA ALA A 240 -11.99 -7.43 44.77
C ALA A 240 -11.96 -6.26 43.77
N LYS A 241 -13.04 -6.07 43.02
CA LYS A 241 -13.18 -4.96 42.06
C LYS A 241 -13.34 -3.60 42.73
N LEU A 242 -13.89 -3.52 43.94
CA LEU A 242 -13.92 -2.27 44.72
C LEU A 242 -12.52 -1.77 45.10
N GLN A 243 -11.51 -2.66 45.14
CA GLN A 243 -10.12 -2.26 45.39
C GLN A 243 -9.44 -1.64 44.16
N ASN A 244 -10.09 -1.69 42.99
CA ASN A 244 -9.58 -1.11 41.76
C ASN A 244 -10.18 0.28 41.56
N ASP A 245 -9.35 1.31 41.69
CA ASP A 245 -9.72 2.73 41.52
C ASP A 245 -10.19 3.08 40.10
N ARG A 246 -9.97 2.21 39.12
CA ARG A 246 -10.44 2.34 37.74
C ARG A 246 -11.73 1.57 37.45
N ALA A 247 -12.27 0.81 38.41
CA ALA A 247 -13.46 0.01 38.20
C ALA A 247 -14.72 0.70 38.76
N THR A 248 -15.71 0.87 37.90
CA THR A 248 -17.06 1.32 38.29
C THR A 248 -18.03 0.15 38.15
N GLN A 249 -18.69 -0.22 39.25
CA GLN A 249 -19.58 -1.37 39.30
C GLN A 249 -21.05 -0.95 39.31
N ASN A 250 -21.87 -1.63 38.53
CA ASN A 250 -23.32 -1.47 38.50
C ASN A 250 -23.97 -2.82 38.80
N ILE A 251 -24.64 -2.92 39.95
CA ILE A 251 -25.29 -4.15 40.39
C ILE A 251 -26.78 -4.10 40.06
N ALA A 252 -27.28 -5.10 39.34
CA ALA A 252 -28.69 -5.21 38.99
C ALA A 252 -29.24 -6.60 39.33
N VAL A 253 -30.47 -6.63 39.86
CA VAL A 253 -31.23 -7.87 40.10
C VAL A 253 -32.40 -7.93 39.13
N LYS A 254 -32.34 -8.88 38.21
CA LYS A 254 -33.37 -9.11 37.18
C LYS A 254 -34.26 -10.27 37.60
N GLY A 255 -35.49 -9.97 37.99
CA GLY A 255 -36.46 -10.98 38.41
C GLY A 255 -37.22 -11.58 37.22
N TYR A 256 -37.32 -12.90 37.21
CA TYR A 256 -37.98 -13.68 36.16
C TYR A 256 -39.01 -14.66 36.74
N ALA A 257 -40.01 -14.98 35.93
CA ALA A 257 -40.94 -16.08 36.13
C ALA A 257 -40.70 -17.18 35.08
N SER A 258 -40.95 -18.43 35.46
CA SER A 258 -40.98 -19.53 34.50
C SER A 258 -42.27 -19.43 33.66
N PRO A 259 -42.23 -19.79 32.36
CA PRO A 259 -43.39 -19.74 31.48
C PRO A 259 -44.34 -20.95 31.72
N ASP A 260 -44.82 -21.10 32.95
CA ASP A 260 -45.68 -22.22 33.38
C ASP A 260 -46.96 -21.77 34.10
N GLY A 261 -47.31 -20.49 34.06
CA GLY A 261 -48.52 -19.94 34.66
C GLY A 261 -49.04 -18.68 33.95
N PRO A 262 -50.21 -18.14 34.37
CA PRO A 262 -50.82 -17.00 33.68
C PRO A 262 -49.90 -15.77 33.66
N VAL A 263 -49.75 -15.14 32.49
CA VAL A 263 -48.88 -13.96 32.26
C VAL A 263 -49.00 -12.90 33.36
N LYS A 264 -50.22 -12.46 33.70
CA LYS A 264 -50.45 -11.44 34.75
C LYS A 264 -49.95 -11.86 36.15
N PHE A 265 -49.98 -13.15 36.44
CA PHE A 265 -49.43 -13.68 37.69
C PHE A 265 -47.90 -13.70 37.63
N ASN A 266 -47.34 -14.17 36.51
CA ASN A 266 -45.91 -14.22 36.27
C ASN A 266 -45.25 -12.83 36.25
N ASP A 267 -45.93 -11.81 35.74
CA ASP A 267 -45.48 -10.41 35.83
C ASP A 267 -45.34 -9.96 37.29
N LYS A 268 -46.36 -10.21 38.11
CA LYS A 268 -46.32 -9.89 39.56
C LYS A 268 -45.26 -10.71 40.30
N LEU A 269 -45.10 -11.98 39.94
CA LEU A 269 -44.13 -12.89 40.56
C LEU A 269 -42.70 -12.48 40.23
N SER A 270 -42.42 -12.15 38.97
CA SER A 270 -41.10 -11.67 38.53
C SER A 270 -40.70 -10.39 39.26
N LYS A 271 -41.65 -9.45 39.44
CA LYS A 271 -41.45 -8.25 40.26
C LYS A 271 -41.17 -8.57 41.72
N SER A 272 -41.94 -9.48 42.30
CA SER A 272 -41.72 -9.88 43.70
C SER A 272 -40.36 -10.56 43.89
N ARG A 273 -39.87 -11.31 42.88
CA ARG A 273 -38.55 -11.94 42.86
C ARG A 273 -37.40 -10.95 42.67
N SER A 274 -37.57 -9.92 41.83
CA SER A 274 -36.56 -8.87 41.72
C SER A 274 -36.41 -8.11 43.03
N GLU A 275 -37.52 -7.81 43.72
CA GLU A 275 -37.53 -7.13 45.02
C GLU A 275 -36.93 -8.00 46.14
N SER A 276 -37.29 -9.28 46.21
CA SER A 276 -36.73 -10.17 47.24
C SER A 276 -35.26 -10.49 46.99
N GLY A 277 -34.86 -10.69 45.73
CA GLY A 277 -33.45 -10.81 45.34
C GLY A 277 -32.65 -9.56 45.67
N LYS A 278 -33.18 -8.35 45.38
CA LYS A 278 -32.55 -7.09 45.76
C LYS A 278 -32.31 -6.98 47.27
N LYS A 279 -33.25 -7.41 48.10
CA LYS A 279 -33.06 -7.43 49.57
C LYS A 279 -31.90 -8.32 50.00
N VAL A 280 -31.73 -9.48 49.34
CA VAL A 280 -30.62 -10.40 49.61
C VAL A 280 -29.29 -9.77 49.20
N VAL A 281 -29.20 -9.23 47.99
CA VAL A 281 -27.98 -8.58 47.47
C VAL A 281 -27.64 -7.34 48.29
N ALA A 282 -28.62 -6.53 48.70
CA ALA A 282 -28.42 -5.35 49.53
C ALA A 282 -27.88 -5.70 50.91
N LYS A 283 -28.33 -6.82 51.49
CA LYS A 283 -27.78 -7.33 52.73
C LYS A 283 -26.36 -7.88 52.54
N LEU A 284 -26.12 -8.57 51.44
CA LEU A 284 -24.82 -9.16 51.10
C LEU A 284 -23.74 -8.08 50.88
N LEU A 285 -24.11 -6.99 50.21
CA LEU A 285 -23.22 -5.91 49.79
C LEU A 285 -23.40 -4.62 50.62
N LYS A 286 -23.94 -4.72 51.84
CA LYS A 286 -24.29 -3.57 52.70
C LYS A 286 -23.13 -2.59 52.96
N ASP A 287 -21.90 -3.09 52.97
CA ASP A 287 -20.69 -2.32 53.29
C ASP A 287 -19.96 -1.85 52.01
N SER A 288 -20.52 -2.13 50.82
CA SER A 288 -19.89 -1.81 49.52
C SER A 288 -20.10 -0.36 49.07
N GLY A 289 -21.13 0.30 49.58
CA GLY A 289 -21.57 1.62 49.09
C GLY A 289 -22.16 1.61 47.68
N LEU A 290 -22.40 0.43 47.08
CA LEU A 290 -22.99 0.30 45.76
C LEU A 290 -24.52 0.38 45.80
N ASP A 291 -25.08 1.10 44.84
CA ASP A 291 -26.50 1.04 44.55
C ASP A 291 -26.86 -0.25 43.82
N ILE A 292 -28.03 -0.80 44.17
CA ILE A 292 -28.52 -2.05 43.59
C ILE A 292 -29.84 -1.79 42.89
N ASP A 293 -29.83 -1.95 41.58
CA ASP A 293 -31.03 -1.86 40.77
C ASP A 293 -31.85 -3.15 40.81
N ALA A 294 -33.15 -3.02 40.61
CA ALA A 294 -34.04 -4.15 40.46
C ALA A 294 -35.01 -3.91 39.32
N ALA A 295 -35.15 -4.91 38.45
CA ALA A 295 -36.06 -4.86 37.31
C ALA A 295 -36.80 -6.19 37.18
N ALA A 296 -38.06 -6.12 36.76
CA ALA A 296 -38.94 -7.27 36.54
C ALA A 296 -39.08 -7.50 35.04
N TYR A 297 -38.90 -8.74 34.60
CA TYR A 297 -38.91 -9.09 33.16
C TYR A 297 -40.08 -10.00 32.76
N GLY A 298 -40.96 -10.39 33.69
CA GLY A 298 -42.03 -11.33 33.41
C GLY A 298 -41.47 -12.73 33.15
N GLU A 299 -42.01 -13.41 32.14
CA GLU A 299 -41.62 -14.77 31.75
C GLU A 299 -40.31 -14.79 30.96
N ASP A 300 -39.38 -15.66 31.37
CA ASP A 300 -38.07 -15.80 30.72
C ASP A 300 -38.14 -16.70 29.47
N TRP A 301 -38.80 -16.23 28.42
CA TRP A 301 -38.92 -16.98 27.16
C TRP A 301 -37.59 -17.16 26.42
N ASP A 302 -36.69 -16.18 26.53
CA ASP A 302 -35.35 -16.26 25.92
C ASP A 302 -34.49 -17.30 26.65
N GLY A 303 -34.48 -17.27 27.99
CA GLY A 303 -33.83 -18.30 28.80
C GLY A 303 -34.46 -19.68 28.59
N PHE A 304 -35.78 -19.76 28.47
CA PHE A 304 -36.48 -21.02 28.16
C PHE A 304 -35.99 -21.62 26.83
N LYS A 305 -35.89 -20.80 25.79
CA LYS A 305 -35.35 -21.21 24.49
C LYS A 305 -33.91 -21.73 24.63
N GLU A 306 -33.03 -20.98 25.28
CA GLU A 306 -31.62 -21.35 25.44
C GLU A 306 -31.45 -22.67 26.20
N LEU A 307 -32.22 -22.90 27.27
CA LEU A 307 -32.19 -24.14 28.03
C LEU A 307 -32.73 -25.33 27.23
N VAL A 308 -33.79 -25.14 26.44
CA VAL A 308 -34.35 -26.18 25.55
C VAL A 308 -33.36 -26.54 24.44
N GLU A 309 -32.66 -25.56 23.85
CA GLU A 309 -31.66 -25.83 22.82
C GLU A 309 -30.53 -26.73 23.35
N LYS A 310 -30.09 -26.48 24.60
CA LYS A 310 -29.01 -27.21 25.29
C LYS A 310 -29.46 -28.54 25.91
N SER A 311 -30.76 -28.78 26.06
CA SER A 311 -31.27 -30.00 26.69
C SER A 311 -31.32 -31.20 25.74
N ASN A 312 -31.58 -32.36 26.35
CA ASN A 312 -31.84 -33.63 25.66
C ASN A 312 -33.32 -34.00 25.67
N ILE A 313 -34.21 -33.02 25.88
CA ILE A 313 -35.66 -33.23 25.96
C ILE A 313 -36.19 -33.82 24.66
N LYS A 314 -37.11 -34.77 24.78
CA LYS A 314 -37.76 -35.38 23.63
C LYS A 314 -38.55 -34.34 22.84
N ASP A 315 -38.50 -34.43 21.51
CA ASP A 315 -39.20 -33.53 20.59
C ASP A 315 -38.85 -32.04 20.77
N LYS A 316 -37.63 -31.71 21.26
CA LYS A 316 -37.19 -30.31 21.46
C LYS A 316 -37.35 -29.40 20.24
N ASN A 317 -37.19 -29.93 19.03
CA ASN A 317 -37.37 -29.17 17.79
C ASN A 317 -38.80 -28.67 17.62
N LEU A 318 -39.80 -29.42 18.12
CA LEU A 318 -41.20 -29.00 18.11
C LEU A 318 -41.42 -27.82 19.07
N ILE A 319 -40.78 -27.83 20.24
CA ILE A 319 -40.82 -26.70 21.18
C ILE A 319 -40.20 -25.44 20.53
N LEU A 320 -39.01 -25.57 19.93
CA LEU A 320 -38.35 -24.45 19.25
C LEU A 320 -39.17 -23.91 18.07
N GLN A 321 -39.88 -24.79 17.37
CA GLN A 321 -40.82 -24.39 16.32
C GLN A 321 -41.98 -23.59 16.89
N VAL A 322 -42.60 -24.02 18.00
CA VAL A 322 -43.66 -23.24 18.67
C VAL A 322 -43.15 -21.87 19.09
N LEU A 323 -41.95 -21.78 19.67
CA LEU A 323 -41.35 -20.48 20.06
C LEU A 323 -41.12 -19.56 18.85
N SER A 324 -40.85 -20.13 17.66
CA SER A 324 -40.66 -19.38 16.42
C SER A 324 -41.98 -19.00 15.73
N LEU A 325 -43.02 -19.82 15.84
CA LEU A 325 -44.29 -19.62 15.14
C LEU A 325 -45.21 -18.64 15.89
N TYR A 326 -45.21 -18.72 17.22
CA TYR A 326 -46.09 -17.90 18.07
C TYR A 326 -45.30 -16.79 18.73
N ASN A 327 -45.89 -15.60 18.81
CA ASN A 327 -45.30 -14.44 19.49
C ASN A 327 -45.99 -14.13 20.82
N SER A 328 -47.24 -14.57 21.00
CA SER A 328 -47.96 -14.38 22.26
C SER A 328 -47.45 -15.34 23.33
N PRO A 329 -47.06 -14.85 24.53
CA PRO A 329 -46.70 -15.70 25.65
C PRO A 329 -47.77 -16.74 26.00
N ALA A 330 -49.04 -16.34 25.98
CA ALA A 330 -50.16 -17.23 26.30
C ALA A 330 -50.36 -18.34 25.25
N GLU A 331 -50.14 -18.03 23.96
CA GLU A 331 -50.22 -19.03 22.90
C GLU A 331 -49.05 -20.02 22.99
N ARG A 332 -47.83 -19.51 23.19
CA ARG A 332 -46.63 -20.34 23.41
C ARG A 332 -46.83 -21.31 24.57
N GLU A 333 -47.29 -20.79 25.71
CA GLU A 333 -47.55 -21.58 26.91
C GLU A 333 -48.63 -22.66 26.66
N SER A 334 -49.73 -22.30 25.99
CA SER A 334 -50.81 -23.24 25.66
C SER A 334 -50.33 -24.38 24.75
N GLU A 335 -49.65 -24.04 23.65
CA GLU A 335 -49.14 -25.04 22.71
C GLU A 335 -48.11 -25.97 23.35
N ILE A 336 -47.20 -25.43 24.17
CA ILE A 336 -46.21 -26.23 24.89
C ILE A 336 -46.88 -27.12 25.95
N LYS A 337 -47.90 -26.63 26.67
CA LYS A 337 -48.65 -27.43 27.66
C LYS A 337 -49.45 -28.58 27.03
N ASN A 338 -49.92 -28.41 25.80
CA ASN A 338 -50.63 -29.46 25.07
C ASN A 338 -49.73 -30.66 24.75
N MET A 339 -48.40 -30.48 24.73
CA MET A 339 -47.42 -31.56 24.55
C MET A 339 -47.17 -32.33 25.87
N SER A 340 -48.21 -32.98 26.40
CA SER A 340 -48.28 -33.46 27.79
C SER A 340 -47.02 -34.21 28.32
N SER A 341 -46.41 -35.12 27.55
CA SER A 341 -45.20 -35.83 27.98
C SER A 341 -43.96 -34.93 28.01
N VAL A 342 -43.79 -34.10 26.97
CA VAL A 342 -42.69 -33.14 26.84
C VAL A 342 -42.80 -32.06 27.91
N PHE A 343 -44.01 -31.60 28.23
CA PHE A 343 -44.24 -30.62 29.30
C PHE A 343 -43.86 -31.16 30.68
N ASN A 344 -44.05 -32.45 30.94
CA ASN A 344 -43.61 -33.05 32.20
C ASN A 344 -42.08 -33.10 32.30
N GLU A 345 -41.36 -33.42 31.21
CA GLU A 345 -39.89 -33.33 31.18
C GLU A 345 -39.41 -31.88 31.41
N LEU A 346 -40.02 -30.91 30.72
CA LEU A 346 -39.72 -29.48 30.91
C LEU A 346 -39.93 -29.03 32.35
N LYS A 347 -40.97 -29.52 33.03
CA LYS A 347 -41.31 -29.16 34.41
C LYS A 347 -40.28 -29.63 35.42
N GLU A 348 -39.63 -30.76 35.17
CA GLU A 348 -38.61 -31.34 36.04
C GLU A 348 -37.21 -30.80 35.70
N GLU A 349 -36.90 -30.59 34.42
CA GLU A 349 -35.53 -30.31 33.96
C GLU A 349 -35.25 -28.85 33.59
N VAL A 350 -36.23 -28.09 33.07
CA VAL A 350 -35.99 -26.75 32.49
C VAL A 350 -36.66 -25.64 33.28
N LEU A 351 -37.98 -25.75 33.51
CA LEU A 351 -38.77 -24.74 34.21
C LEU A 351 -38.24 -24.39 35.61
N PRO A 352 -37.65 -25.32 36.40
CA PRO A 352 -37.05 -24.97 37.68
C PRO A 352 -35.88 -23.98 37.58
N GLU A 353 -35.08 -24.02 36.52
CA GLU A 353 -33.93 -23.11 36.33
C GLU A 353 -34.36 -21.69 35.93
N LEU A 354 -35.55 -21.55 35.35
CA LEU A 354 -36.13 -20.25 34.97
C LEU A 354 -36.81 -19.52 36.12
N ARG A 355 -37.00 -20.20 37.26
CA ARG A 355 -37.56 -19.60 38.47
C ARG A 355 -36.47 -18.83 39.19
N ARG A 356 -36.02 -17.71 38.65
CA ARG A 356 -34.79 -17.05 39.10
C ARG A 356 -34.88 -15.54 39.26
N SER A 357 -33.97 -15.02 40.07
CA SER A 357 -33.50 -13.64 40.01
C SER A 357 -32.04 -13.70 39.56
N GLN A 358 -31.76 -13.19 38.36
CA GLN A 358 -30.40 -13.08 37.87
C GLN A 358 -29.75 -11.84 38.46
N ILE A 359 -28.71 -12.04 39.25
CA ILE A 359 -27.90 -11.00 39.85
C ILE A 359 -26.75 -10.73 38.90
N VAL A 360 -26.58 -9.48 38.48
CA VAL A 360 -25.59 -9.06 37.49
C VAL A 360 -24.73 -7.98 38.08
N ASN A 361 -23.41 -8.15 38.01
CA ASN A 361 -22.44 -7.08 38.22
C ASN A 361 -21.84 -6.70 36.86
N SER A 362 -22.19 -5.53 36.35
CA SER A 362 -21.53 -4.93 35.20
C SER A 362 -20.44 -3.98 35.68
N THR A 363 -19.19 -4.35 35.45
CA THR A 363 -18.00 -3.59 35.87
C THR A 363 -17.35 -2.92 34.68
N ASP A 364 -17.40 -1.60 34.63
CA ASP A 364 -16.65 -0.79 33.66
C ASP A 364 -15.25 -0.52 34.20
N ILE A 365 -14.23 -1.05 33.53
CA ILE A 365 -12.83 -0.84 33.87
C ILE A 365 -12.26 0.24 32.94
N GLN A 366 -11.89 1.37 33.52
CA GLN A 366 -11.22 2.46 32.82
C GLN A 366 -9.77 2.08 32.52
N GLY A 367 -9.36 2.22 31.25
CA GLY A 367 -7.96 2.08 30.84
C GLY A 367 -7.08 3.24 31.33
N LYS A 368 -5.79 3.22 30.99
CA LYS A 368 -4.92 4.37 31.17
C LYS A 368 -5.37 5.54 30.29
N THR A 369 -5.30 6.75 30.83
CA THR A 369 -5.49 7.98 30.06
C THR A 369 -4.31 8.19 29.10
N ASP A 370 -4.52 9.00 28.07
CA ASP A 370 -3.50 9.32 27.08
C ASP A 370 -2.20 9.87 27.73
N ALA A 371 -2.36 10.71 28.77
CA ALA A 371 -1.24 11.26 29.54
C ALA A 371 -0.51 10.17 30.35
N GLU A 372 -1.25 9.26 30.98
CA GLU A 372 -0.67 8.13 31.71
C GLU A 372 0.08 7.17 30.79
N ILE A 373 -0.47 6.87 29.61
CA ILE A 373 0.18 6.01 28.61
C ILE A 373 1.50 6.63 28.17
N MET A 374 1.49 7.91 27.79
CA MET A 374 2.71 8.58 27.34
C MET A 374 3.73 8.78 28.45
N ALA A 375 3.30 9.06 29.69
CA ALA A 375 4.18 9.11 30.85
C ALA A 375 4.82 7.74 31.12
N ALA A 376 4.04 6.67 31.10
CA ALA A 376 4.52 5.30 31.27
C ALA A 376 5.53 4.92 30.19
N PHE A 377 5.27 5.25 28.92
CA PHE A 377 6.23 5.05 27.84
C PHE A 377 7.55 5.79 28.11
N ARG A 378 7.49 7.10 28.41
CA ARG A 378 8.68 7.95 28.63
C ARG A 378 9.50 7.52 29.84
N ASN A 379 8.83 7.01 30.87
CA ASN A 379 9.47 6.53 32.10
C ASN A 379 9.89 5.05 32.02
N GLY A 380 9.70 4.38 30.88
CA GLY A 380 10.06 2.96 30.69
C GLY A 380 9.19 1.99 31.48
N GLN A 381 8.01 2.42 31.95
CA GLN A 381 7.06 1.59 32.68
C GLN A 381 6.39 0.57 31.76
N GLU A 382 5.68 -0.39 32.36
CA GLU A 382 4.98 -1.42 31.63
C GLU A 382 3.69 -0.87 30.98
N LEU A 383 3.54 -1.16 29.69
CA LEU A 383 2.36 -0.86 28.88
C LEU A 383 1.98 -2.14 28.15
N THR A 384 0.69 -2.42 28.01
CA THR A 384 0.23 -3.56 27.21
C THR A 384 0.52 -3.34 25.72
N VAL A 385 0.42 -4.39 24.92
CA VAL A 385 0.63 -4.26 23.47
C VAL A 385 -0.42 -3.34 22.84
N GLU A 386 -1.67 -3.38 23.30
CA GLU A 386 -2.76 -2.49 22.88
C GLU A 386 -2.45 -1.02 23.22
N GLU A 387 -1.93 -0.74 24.42
CA GLU A 387 -1.52 0.60 24.83
C GLU A 387 -0.37 1.14 23.97
N TYR A 388 0.63 0.30 23.66
CA TYR A 388 1.72 0.68 22.75
C TYR A 388 1.24 0.98 21.33
N LEU A 389 0.39 0.12 20.78
CA LEU A 389 -0.19 0.31 19.44
C LEU A 389 -1.04 1.59 19.40
N TYR A 390 -1.85 1.82 20.44
CA TYR A 390 -2.66 3.04 20.57
C TYR A 390 -1.80 4.30 20.70
N ALA A 391 -0.76 4.26 21.53
CA ALA A 391 0.18 5.38 21.71
C ALA A 391 0.84 5.76 20.37
N ALA A 392 1.31 4.77 19.62
CA ALA A 392 1.93 5.02 18.32
C ALA A 392 0.92 5.58 17.30
N GLU A 393 -0.29 5.02 17.24
CA GLU A 393 -1.28 5.44 16.25
C GLU A 393 -1.86 6.83 16.54
N THR A 394 -2.19 7.11 17.81
CA THR A 394 -3.03 8.26 18.19
C THR A 394 -2.29 9.35 18.94
N LEU A 395 -1.24 9.02 19.70
CA LEU A 395 -0.60 9.96 20.64
C LEU A 395 0.76 10.46 20.17
N ALA A 396 1.39 9.75 19.24
CA ALA A 396 2.72 10.07 18.74
C ALA A 396 2.72 11.38 17.92
N ASN A 397 3.71 12.22 18.17
CA ASN A 397 3.96 13.45 17.44
C ASN A 397 4.92 13.21 16.26
N GLY A 398 4.39 12.69 15.16
CA GLY A 398 5.14 12.45 13.93
C GLY A 398 5.77 11.05 13.84
N ALA A 399 6.36 10.75 12.69
CA ALA A 399 6.82 9.40 12.34
C ALA A 399 7.96 8.90 13.26
N GLU A 400 8.82 9.80 13.72
CA GLU A 400 9.97 9.46 14.56
C GLU A 400 9.53 8.97 15.96
N GLU A 401 8.54 9.62 16.58
CA GLU A 401 8.00 9.16 17.87
C GLU A 401 7.21 7.84 17.69
N GLN A 402 6.51 7.67 16.56
CA GLN A 402 5.88 6.40 16.20
C GLN A 402 6.90 5.25 16.13
N VAL A 403 8.01 5.46 15.42
CA VAL A 403 9.10 4.48 15.33
C VAL A 403 9.68 4.17 16.71
N ALA A 404 9.88 5.17 17.57
CA ALA A 404 10.42 4.97 18.92
C ALA A 404 9.50 4.13 19.82
N ILE A 405 8.19 4.44 19.82
CA ILE A 405 7.18 3.69 20.59
C ILE A 405 7.12 2.25 20.11
N LEU A 406 6.97 2.02 18.80
CA LEU A 406 6.82 0.69 18.23
C LEU A 406 8.10 -0.14 18.28
N THR A 407 9.28 0.50 18.23
CA THR A 407 10.57 -0.17 18.48
C THR A 407 10.70 -0.64 19.92
N THR A 408 10.14 0.10 20.87
CA THR A 408 10.10 -0.32 22.28
C THR A 408 9.12 -1.48 22.46
N ALA A 409 7.94 -1.39 21.84
CA ALA A 409 6.94 -2.44 21.85
C ALA A 409 7.47 -3.75 21.25
N SER A 410 8.19 -3.69 20.12
CA SER A 410 8.70 -4.88 19.41
C SER A 410 9.79 -5.66 20.15
N LYS A 411 10.42 -5.03 21.14
CA LYS A 411 11.37 -5.67 22.07
C LYS A 411 10.65 -6.38 23.22
N LYS A 412 9.45 -5.95 23.58
CA LYS A 412 8.64 -6.50 24.67
C LYS A 412 7.65 -7.55 24.19
N TYR A 413 7.08 -7.36 23.00
CA TYR A 413 6.00 -8.16 22.45
C TYR A 413 6.36 -8.74 21.10
N ASN A 414 6.27 -10.06 20.98
CA ASN A 414 6.34 -10.76 19.70
C ASN A 414 4.93 -10.80 19.08
N ASP A 415 4.48 -9.65 18.55
CA ASP A 415 3.15 -9.45 17.95
C ASP A 415 3.27 -8.92 16.50
N ALA A 416 2.54 -9.54 15.56
CA ALA A 416 2.60 -9.19 14.14
C ALA A 416 2.12 -7.75 13.86
N ARG A 417 1.13 -7.25 14.62
CA ARG A 417 0.59 -5.88 14.50
C ARG A 417 1.66 -4.85 14.82
N VAL A 418 2.49 -5.12 15.84
CA VAL A 418 3.60 -4.24 16.24
C VAL A 418 4.61 -4.13 15.12
N TYR A 419 5.06 -5.26 14.55
CA TYR A 419 6.03 -5.23 13.45
C TYR A 419 5.46 -4.62 12.18
N ASN A 420 4.21 -4.92 11.84
CA ASN A 420 3.53 -4.30 10.69
C ASN A 420 3.47 -2.78 10.85
N ASN A 421 2.94 -2.29 11.97
CA ASN A 421 2.79 -0.86 12.19
C ASN A 421 4.15 -0.16 12.34
N LEU A 422 5.17 -0.85 12.88
CA LEU A 422 6.54 -0.34 12.92
C LEU A 422 7.10 -0.13 11.51
N GLY A 423 6.86 -1.07 10.59
CA GLY A 423 7.27 -0.94 9.20
C GLY A 423 6.64 0.27 8.52
N ILE A 424 5.36 0.56 8.79
CA ILE A 424 4.67 1.75 8.27
C ILE A 424 5.32 3.03 8.81
N ALA A 425 5.57 3.10 10.12
CA ALA A 425 6.21 4.25 10.74
C ALA A 425 7.62 4.50 10.17
N GLN A 426 8.40 3.43 9.97
CA GLN A 426 9.73 3.50 9.35
C GLN A 426 9.66 3.97 7.89
N ALA A 427 8.68 3.48 7.12
CA ALA A 427 8.47 3.92 5.74
C ALA A 427 8.13 5.41 5.67
N LYS A 428 7.28 5.91 6.57
CA LYS A 428 6.94 7.35 6.70
C LYS A 428 8.14 8.20 7.10
N ALA A 429 9.01 7.67 7.97
CA ALA A 429 10.28 8.31 8.33
C ALA A 429 11.35 8.24 7.22
N GLY A 430 11.07 7.55 6.10
CA GLY A 430 11.97 7.41 4.96
C GLY A 430 12.98 6.25 5.06
N ASP A 431 12.95 5.45 6.14
CA ASP A 431 13.81 4.27 6.30
C ASP A 431 13.15 3.04 5.65
N LYS A 432 13.25 3.00 4.32
CA LYS A 432 12.66 1.93 3.49
C LYS A 432 13.25 0.55 3.79
N ALA A 433 14.53 0.48 4.14
CA ALA A 433 15.21 -0.78 4.40
C ALA A 433 14.80 -1.37 5.75
N ALA A 434 14.69 -0.54 6.80
CA ALA A 434 14.14 -0.99 8.07
C ALA A 434 12.67 -1.37 7.94
N ALA A 435 11.89 -0.59 7.20
CA ALA A 435 10.47 -0.87 6.96
C ALA A 435 10.26 -2.27 6.37
N LEU A 436 11.01 -2.61 5.31
CA LEU A 436 10.94 -3.94 4.68
C LEU A 436 11.24 -5.07 5.67
N LYS A 437 12.29 -4.94 6.49
CA LYS A 437 12.63 -5.94 7.52
C LYS A 437 11.50 -6.14 8.54
N SER A 438 10.83 -5.07 8.93
CA SER A 438 9.69 -5.12 9.85
C SER A 438 8.50 -5.83 9.22
N PHE A 439 8.19 -5.56 7.95
CA PHE A 439 7.12 -6.29 7.22
C PHE A 439 7.45 -7.77 7.02
N GLU A 440 8.69 -8.11 6.69
CA GLU A 440 9.14 -9.51 6.59
C GLU A 440 9.02 -10.24 7.93
N LYS A 441 9.28 -9.55 9.05
CA LYS A 441 9.08 -10.12 10.39
C LYS A 441 7.59 -10.34 10.69
N ALA A 442 6.73 -9.39 10.35
CA ALA A 442 5.27 -9.53 10.50
C ALA A 442 4.72 -10.70 9.66
N ALA A 443 5.14 -10.81 8.40
CA ALA A 443 4.71 -11.84 7.45
C ALA A 443 5.14 -13.27 7.83
N LYS A 444 6.13 -13.42 8.70
CA LYS A 444 6.51 -14.72 9.28
C LYS A 444 5.57 -15.17 10.41
N MET A 445 4.74 -14.27 10.92
CA MET A 445 3.92 -14.49 12.10
C MET A 445 2.43 -14.58 11.76
N ASP A 446 2.00 -13.83 10.76
CA ASP A 446 0.61 -13.73 10.33
C ASP A 446 0.54 -13.46 8.82
N SER A 447 -0.58 -13.85 8.19
CA SER A 447 -0.79 -13.74 6.75
C SER A 447 -2.00 -12.87 6.38
N SER A 448 -2.35 -11.89 7.22
CA SER A 448 -3.45 -10.97 6.92
C SER A 448 -3.20 -10.18 5.63
N SER A 449 -4.30 -9.65 5.07
CA SER A 449 -4.26 -8.82 3.87
C SER A 449 -3.39 -7.57 4.04
N GLU A 450 -3.42 -6.94 5.22
CA GLU A 450 -2.66 -5.74 5.56
C GLU A 450 -1.15 -6.02 5.52
N ILE A 451 -0.71 -7.12 6.14
CA ILE A 451 0.70 -7.52 6.14
C ILE A 451 1.17 -7.85 4.72
N THR A 452 0.36 -8.61 3.97
CA THR A 452 0.70 -8.96 2.58
C THR A 452 0.81 -7.71 1.70
N LYS A 453 -0.13 -6.78 1.83
CA LYS A 453 -0.10 -5.48 1.13
C LYS A 453 1.17 -4.70 1.47
N ASN A 454 1.50 -4.58 2.75
CA ASN A 454 2.64 -3.78 3.19
C ASN A 454 3.98 -4.41 2.83
N LEU A 455 4.07 -5.75 2.80
CA LEU A 455 5.26 -6.45 2.31
C LEU A 455 5.51 -6.18 0.82
N ILE A 456 4.44 -6.15 0.00
CA ILE A 456 4.53 -5.76 -1.41
C ILE A 456 5.03 -4.32 -1.53
N LEU A 457 4.36 -3.38 -0.85
CA LEU A 457 4.69 -1.96 -0.91
C LEU A 457 6.11 -1.68 -0.39
N GLY A 458 6.55 -2.39 0.65
CA GLY A 458 7.91 -2.33 1.18
C GLY A 458 8.94 -2.81 0.16
N ASN A 459 8.67 -3.91 -0.55
CA ASN A 459 9.54 -4.38 -1.62
C ASN A 459 9.62 -3.37 -2.78
N LEU A 460 8.48 -2.84 -3.22
CA LEU A 460 8.42 -1.84 -4.28
C LEU A 460 9.18 -0.56 -3.91
N ALA A 461 9.04 -0.08 -2.67
CA ALA A 461 9.77 1.10 -2.18
C ALA A 461 11.29 0.92 -2.22
N ASN A 462 11.77 -0.32 -2.06
CA ASN A 462 13.19 -0.69 -2.14
C ASN A 462 13.64 -1.08 -3.57
N GLY A 463 12.77 -0.97 -4.58
CA GLY A 463 13.09 -1.35 -5.96
C GLY A 463 13.05 -2.86 -6.23
N ASN A 464 12.56 -3.68 -5.29
CA ASN A 464 12.50 -5.13 -5.38
C ASN A 464 11.22 -5.60 -6.10
N THR A 465 10.96 -5.11 -7.31
CA THR A 465 9.72 -5.39 -8.05
C THR A 465 9.49 -6.89 -8.30
N ALA A 466 10.56 -7.63 -8.59
CA ALA A 466 10.48 -9.08 -8.79
C ALA A 466 10.04 -9.83 -7.52
N GLU A 467 10.49 -9.38 -6.34
CA GLU A 467 10.10 -9.97 -5.07
C GLU A 467 8.64 -9.64 -4.73
N ALA A 468 8.24 -8.37 -4.90
CA ALA A 468 6.87 -7.92 -4.70
C ALA A 468 5.85 -8.76 -5.49
N LYS A 469 6.17 -9.12 -6.74
CA LYS A 469 5.31 -9.93 -7.60
C LYS A 469 4.99 -11.32 -7.07
N LYS A 470 5.88 -11.92 -6.27
CA LYS A 470 5.64 -13.25 -5.68
C LYS A 470 4.38 -13.28 -4.81
N TYR A 471 4.00 -12.12 -4.26
CA TYR A 471 2.83 -11.95 -3.40
C TYR A 471 1.59 -11.42 -4.12
N ALA A 472 1.68 -11.12 -5.44
CA ALA A 472 0.61 -10.48 -6.21
C ALA A 472 -0.72 -11.26 -6.22
N LYS A 473 -0.68 -12.60 -6.09
CA LYS A 473 -1.88 -13.44 -6.06
C LYS A 473 -2.79 -13.12 -4.87
N ALA A 474 -2.20 -12.89 -3.70
CA ALA A 474 -2.91 -12.58 -2.46
C ALA A 474 -3.12 -11.07 -2.25
N ALA A 475 -2.64 -10.25 -3.18
CA ALA A 475 -2.69 -8.79 -3.09
C ALA A 475 -4.08 -8.22 -3.36
N ASP A 476 -4.41 -7.14 -2.65
CA ASP A 476 -5.58 -6.30 -2.93
C ASP A 476 -5.40 -5.50 -4.24
N ALA A 477 -6.45 -4.78 -4.66
CA ALA A 477 -6.44 -4.04 -5.92
C ALA A 477 -5.40 -2.91 -5.94
N GLN A 478 -5.22 -2.20 -4.82
CA GLN A 478 -4.25 -1.11 -4.69
C GLN A 478 -2.81 -1.62 -4.78
N ALA A 479 -2.48 -2.73 -4.11
CA ALA A 479 -1.17 -3.35 -4.19
C ALA A 479 -0.86 -3.88 -5.60
N LYS A 480 -1.85 -4.48 -6.28
CA LYS A 480 -1.70 -4.89 -7.69
C LYS A 480 -1.46 -3.70 -8.61
N ALA A 481 -2.14 -2.58 -8.40
CA ALA A 481 -1.91 -1.36 -9.15
C ALA A 481 -0.54 -0.74 -8.86
N ALA A 482 -0.04 -0.80 -7.63
CA ALA A 482 1.32 -0.38 -7.28
C ALA A 482 2.39 -1.24 -7.99
N ILE A 483 2.16 -2.56 -8.10
CA ILE A 483 3.01 -3.46 -8.87
C ILE A 483 2.97 -3.08 -10.36
N ALA A 484 1.78 -2.88 -10.94
CA ALA A 484 1.62 -2.47 -12.33
C ALA A 484 2.35 -1.15 -12.62
N ALA A 485 2.29 -0.18 -11.71
CA ALA A 485 3.03 1.07 -11.83
C ALA A 485 4.55 0.86 -11.82
N ALA A 486 5.06 -0.06 -10.99
CA ALA A 486 6.49 -0.41 -10.97
C ALA A 486 6.95 -1.11 -12.26
N GLU A 487 6.05 -1.84 -12.92
CA GLU A 487 6.27 -2.48 -14.22
C GLU A 487 6.13 -1.54 -15.42
N GLY A 488 5.63 -0.32 -15.21
CA GLY A 488 5.37 0.64 -16.27
C GLY A 488 3.97 0.54 -16.91
N ASP A 489 3.09 -0.34 -16.41
CA ASP A 489 1.68 -0.37 -16.81
C ASP A 489 0.87 0.65 -16.01
N TYR A 490 1.12 1.93 -16.33
CA TYR A 490 0.49 3.05 -15.66
C TYR A 490 -1.00 3.17 -15.97
N LYS A 491 -1.47 2.60 -17.09
CA LYS A 491 -2.90 2.59 -17.42
C LYS A 491 -3.67 1.67 -16.49
N ALA A 492 -3.17 0.45 -16.24
CA ALA A 492 -3.76 -0.45 -15.26
C ALA A 492 -3.61 0.10 -13.83
N ALA A 493 -2.43 0.68 -13.52
CA ALA A 493 -2.19 1.27 -12.20
C ALA A 493 -3.20 2.36 -11.85
N ALA A 494 -3.44 3.30 -12.76
CA ALA A 494 -4.34 4.42 -12.54
C ALA A 494 -5.81 4.03 -12.27
N GLN A 495 -6.22 2.77 -12.53
CA GLN A 495 -7.58 2.32 -12.26
C GLN A 495 -7.88 2.09 -10.78
N ASN A 496 -6.84 1.80 -9.96
CA ASN A 496 -7.03 1.46 -8.55
C ASN A 496 -6.12 2.25 -7.60
N LEU A 497 -5.28 3.14 -8.12
CA LEU A 497 -4.62 4.16 -7.31
C LEU A 497 -5.55 5.36 -7.13
N ASP A 498 -5.31 6.15 -6.09
CA ASP A 498 -6.04 7.39 -5.80
C ASP A 498 -5.09 8.57 -5.54
N GLY A 499 -5.66 9.77 -5.55
CA GLY A 499 -5.00 11.02 -5.16
C GLY A 499 -3.71 11.29 -5.93
N TYR A 500 -2.63 11.54 -5.19
CA TYR A 500 -1.32 11.84 -5.77
C TYR A 500 -0.75 10.68 -6.59
N ASN A 501 -0.89 9.44 -6.10
CA ASN A 501 -0.36 8.25 -6.79
C ASN A 501 -1.12 7.98 -8.10
N GLU A 502 -2.44 8.16 -8.10
CA GLU A 502 -3.22 8.13 -9.34
C GLU A 502 -2.73 9.20 -10.32
N ALA A 503 -2.57 10.45 -9.87
CA ALA A 503 -2.11 11.53 -10.75
C ALA A 503 -0.76 11.24 -11.39
N VAL A 504 0.21 10.70 -10.63
CA VAL A 504 1.50 10.27 -11.19
C VAL A 504 1.29 9.21 -12.28
N ALA A 505 0.50 8.17 -12.03
CA ALA A 505 0.20 7.13 -13.02
C ALA A 505 -0.54 7.71 -14.26
N GLN A 506 -1.46 8.64 -14.09
CA GLN A 506 -2.16 9.31 -15.18
C GLN A 506 -1.20 10.17 -16.03
N VAL A 507 -0.26 10.89 -15.41
CA VAL A 507 0.79 11.63 -16.16
C VAL A 507 1.68 10.66 -16.94
N MET A 508 2.09 9.56 -16.33
CA MET A 508 2.93 8.55 -16.96
C MET A 508 2.24 7.81 -18.11
N SER A 509 0.92 7.70 -18.09
CA SER A 509 0.10 7.18 -19.19
C SER A 509 -0.40 8.26 -20.18
N ASN A 510 0.07 9.50 -20.03
CA ASN A 510 -0.26 10.67 -20.85
C ASN A 510 -1.74 11.11 -20.79
N ASN A 511 -2.46 10.79 -19.72
CA ASN A 511 -3.81 11.26 -19.45
C ASN A 511 -3.81 12.47 -18.50
N LEU A 512 -3.37 13.61 -19.03
CA LEU A 512 -3.13 14.83 -18.25
C LEU A 512 -4.40 15.41 -17.60
N SER A 513 -5.57 15.23 -18.25
CA SER A 513 -6.86 15.69 -17.71
C SER A 513 -7.24 14.93 -16.45
N ALA A 514 -7.18 13.59 -16.50
CA ALA A 514 -7.45 12.76 -15.32
C ALA A 514 -6.41 13.01 -14.21
N ALA A 515 -5.14 13.22 -14.57
CA ALA A 515 -4.11 13.59 -13.60
C ALA A 515 -4.50 14.86 -12.82
N LYS A 516 -4.91 15.93 -13.50
CA LYS A 516 -5.37 17.17 -12.84
C LYS A 516 -6.57 16.94 -11.93
N GLN A 517 -7.51 16.07 -12.34
CA GLN A 517 -8.68 15.74 -11.55
C GLN A 517 -8.31 15.02 -10.24
N ALA A 518 -7.42 14.02 -10.33
CA ALA A 518 -6.98 13.21 -9.20
C ALA A 518 -6.31 14.04 -8.08
N ILE A 519 -5.58 15.10 -8.44
CA ILE A 519 -4.97 16.04 -7.47
C ILE A 519 -5.72 17.36 -7.35
N SER A 520 -6.98 17.47 -7.80
CA SER A 520 -7.71 18.76 -7.82
C SER A 520 -7.84 19.45 -6.45
N LYS A 521 -7.86 18.67 -5.37
CA LYS A 521 -7.97 19.16 -3.98
C LYS A 521 -6.65 19.12 -3.20
N ASP A 522 -5.58 18.60 -3.79
CA ASP A 522 -4.30 18.41 -3.11
C ASP A 522 -3.45 19.69 -3.20
N ASN A 523 -3.29 20.39 -2.08
CA ASN A 523 -2.51 21.64 -2.01
C ASN A 523 -1.07 21.41 -1.53
N SER A 524 -0.57 20.18 -1.55
CA SER A 524 0.81 19.86 -1.16
C SER A 524 1.84 20.43 -2.15
N ALA A 525 3.09 20.54 -1.68
CA ALA A 525 4.21 20.94 -2.53
C ALA A 525 4.41 19.97 -3.70
N ASP A 526 4.21 18.67 -3.46
CA ASP A 526 4.38 17.64 -4.49
C ASP A 526 3.28 17.73 -5.55
N ALA A 527 2.02 17.99 -5.15
CA ALA A 527 0.93 18.20 -6.10
C ALA A 527 1.15 19.45 -6.96
N ASP A 528 1.62 20.56 -6.39
CA ASP A 528 2.00 21.75 -7.16
C ASP A 528 3.14 21.46 -8.15
N TYR A 529 4.13 20.67 -7.73
CA TYR A 529 5.22 20.24 -8.62
C TYR A 529 4.68 19.40 -9.79
N LEU A 530 3.79 18.44 -9.51
CA LEU A 530 3.18 17.60 -10.55
C LEU A 530 2.31 18.44 -11.49
N ARG A 531 1.60 19.47 -10.99
CA ARG A 531 0.89 20.45 -11.85
C ARG A 531 1.84 21.21 -12.76
N ALA A 532 3.02 21.58 -12.27
CA ALA A 532 4.03 22.23 -13.11
C ALA A 532 4.47 21.31 -14.27
N VAL A 533 4.70 20.03 -13.96
CA VAL A 533 5.03 19.00 -14.96
C VAL A 533 3.90 18.82 -15.98
N ILE A 534 2.66 18.75 -15.52
CA ILE A 534 1.48 18.64 -16.38
C ILE A 534 1.39 19.84 -17.32
N ALA A 535 1.48 21.07 -16.80
CA ALA A 535 1.40 22.29 -17.58
C ALA A 535 2.55 22.39 -18.61
N ALA A 536 3.76 21.96 -18.24
CA ALA A 536 4.88 21.90 -19.17
C ALA A 536 4.63 20.92 -20.32
N LYS A 537 4.05 19.74 -20.03
CA LYS A 537 3.65 18.76 -21.06
C LYS A 537 2.53 19.27 -21.97
N GLU A 538 1.66 20.14 -21.48
CA GLU A 538 0.61 20.82 -22.26
C GLU A 538 1.14 22.02 -23.07
N GLY A 539 2.39 22.43 -22.85
CA GLY A 539 2.98 23.62 -23.48
C GLY A 539 2.64 24.94 -22.80
N ASP A 540 1.94 24.93 -21.66
CA ASP A 540 1.62 26.12 -20.86
C ASP A 540 2.77 26.43 -19.89
N LEU A 541 3.85 26.99 -20.43
CA LEU A 541 5.06 27.31 -19.66
C LEU A 541 4.82 28.37 -18.57
N LYS A 542 3.84 29.26 -18.76
CA LYS A 542 3.51 30.30 -17.77
C LYS A 542 2.88 29.68 -16.53
N THR A 543 1.91 28.78 -16.72
CA THR A 543 1.31 28.04 -15.61
C THR A 543 2.34 27.11 -14.98
N ALA A 544 3.18 26.44 -15.79
CA ALA A 544 4.23 25.57 -15.27
C ALA A 544 5.21 26.31 -14.34
N GLU A 545 5.67 27.51 -14.73
CA GLU A 545 6.54 28.34 -13.90
C GLU A 545 5.85 28.78 -12.59
N ALA A 546 4.58 29.19 -12.65
CA ALA A 546 3.82 29.61 -11.47
C ALA A 546 3.64 28.45 -10.46
N GLN A 547 3.28 27.26 -10.96
CA GLN A 547 3.10 26.08 -10.14
C GLN A 547 4.41 25.60 -9.52
N LEU A 548 5.52 25.65 -10.28
CA LEU A 548 6.84 25.31 -9.76
C LEU A 548 7.28 26.28 -8.65
N LYS A 549 7.03 27.59 -8.81
CA LYS A 549 7.31 28.59 -7.75
C LYS A 549 6.50 28.28 -6.48
N SER A 550 5.22 27.94 -6.62
CA SER A 550 4.38 27.52 -5.48
C SER A 550 4.96 26.28 -4.78
N ALA A 551 5.31 25.25 -5.55
CA ALA A 551 5.92 24.02 -5.02
C ALA A 551 7.21 24.30 -4.24
N VAL A 552 8.13 25.08 -4.81
CA VAL A 552 9.42 25.45 -4.20
C VAL A 552 9.22 26.30 -2.94
N SER A 553 8.22 27.18 -2.91
CA SER A 553 7.91 27.97 -1.71
C SER A 553 7.47 27.11 -0.53
N LYS A 554 6.75 26.01 -0.80
CA LYS A 554 6.29 25.05 0.21
C LYS A 554 7.38 24.04 0.59
N ASN A 555 8.22 23.65 -0.37
CA ASN A 555 9.34 22.74 -0.16
C ASN A 555 10.55 23.14 -1.03
N PRO A 556 11.54 23.87 -0.46
CA PRO A 556 12.70 24.36 -1.20
C PRO A 556 13.54 23.26 -1.90
N LYS A 557 13.49 22.01 -1.41
CA LYS A 557 14.21 20.87 -2.02
C LYS A 557 13.73 20.57 -3.45
N LEU A 558 12.49 20.96 -3.79
CA LEU A 558 11.92 20.75 -5.12
C LEU A 558 12.62 21.59 -6.21
N ALA A 559 13.34 22.66 -5.85
CA ALA A 559 14.12 23.43 -6.82
C ALA A 559 15.27 22.60 -7.40
N GLN A 560 15.97 21.84 -6.55
CA GLN A 560 17.05 20.95 -6.98
C GLN A 560 16.50 19.79 -7.82
N LYS A 561 15.31 19.27 -7.47
CA LYS A 561 14.62 18.27 -8.28
C LYS A 561 14.29 18.81 -9.67
N ALA A 562 13.67 19.99 -9.76
CA ALA A 562 13.28 20.61 -11.03
C ALA A 562 14.48 20.88 -11.96
N ALA A 563 15.63 21.30 -11.41
CA ALA A 563 16.85 21.52 -12.18
C ALA A 563 17.35 20.26 -12.90
N ASN A 564 16.96 19.08 -12.42
CA ASN A 564 17.37 17.78 -12.94
C ASN A 564 16.24 17.05 -13.68
N ASP A 565 15.01 17.57 -13.64
CA ASP A 565 13.83 16.93 -14.20
C ASP A 565 13.66 17.31 -15.67
N ILE A 566 13.78 16.32 -16.54
CA ILE A 566 13.62 16.51 -17.98
C ILE A 566 12.25 17.05 -18.36
N ASN A 567 11.20 16.74 -17.58
CA ASN A 567 9.85 17.22 -17.85
C ASN A 567 9.71 18.74 -17.67
N LEU A 568 10.60 19.37 -16.89
CA LEU A 568 10.62 20.80 -16.64
C LEU A 568 11.78 21.53 -17.34
N LYS A 569 12.56 20.84 -18.17
CA LYS A 569 13.71 21.42 -18.89
C LYS A 569 13.38 22.70 -19.66
N ALA A 570 12.15 22.83 -20.17
CA ALA A 570 11.71 24.03 -20.89
C ALA A 570 11.69 25.31 -20.03
N LEU A 571 11.69 25.17 -18.70
CA LEU A 571 11.72 26.28 -17.74
C LEU A 571 13.13 26.69 -17.32
N ASN A 572 14.15 25.86 -17.60
CA ASN A 572 15.55 26.15 -17.30
C ASN A 572 16.15 27.08 -18.37
N LYS A 573 15.61 28.29 -18.50
CA LYS A 573 16.09 29.33 -19.42
C LYS A 573 16.86 30.43 -18.71
#